data_AF-A0A3E3IX55-F1
#
_entry.id   AF-A0A3E3IX55-F1
#
_cell.length_a   1.000
_cell.length_b   1.000
_cell.length_c   1.000
_cell.angle_alpha   90.00
_cell.angle_beta   90.00
_cell.angle_gamma   90.00
#
_symmetry.space_group_name_H-M   'P 1'
#
loop_
_entity.id
_entity.type
_entity.pdbx_description
1 polymer ?
#
loop_
_entity_poly.entity_id
_entity_poly.type
_entity_poly.pdbx_seq_one_letter_code
_entity_poly.pdbx_strand_id
1 'polypeptide(L)'
;MLAYTVGAEDEMIKLIRPARVKPAVPILAYPGTTIVSCCYMRAWTGYDVERNAGGSESEEYVYITETGTVYHRERNCTHLTLSIELAGKDEVEQLRNESGAKYYPCEKCGGDGSGLVYLTREGNRYHNTIECSGLKRTVRCIPLSEAGGRPPCSRCG
;
A
#
# COMPACT_ATOMS: atom_id res chain seq x y z
N MET A 1 30.32 10.09 10.85
CA MET A 1 30.56 9.65 9.47
C MET A 1 29.95 8.26 9.32
N LEU A 2 28.89 8.12 8.54
CA LEU A 2 28.31 6.82 8.20
C LEU A 2 29.13 6.27 7.03
N ALA A 3 29.79 5.14 7.21
CA ALA A 3 30.42 4.42 6.11
C ALA A 3 29.44 3.32 5.69
N TYR A 4 28.98 3.37 4.45
CA TYR A 4 28.30 2.24 3.82
C TYR A 4 29.29 1.59 2.85
N THR A 5 29.33 0.26 2.86
CA THR A 5 30.04 -0.54 1.85
C THR A 5 28.98 -1.37 1.15
N VAL A 6 28.79 -1.16 -0.15
CA VAL A 6 28.00 -2.07 -0.99
C VAL A 6 28.92 -3.24 -1.30
N GLY A 7 28.66 -4.40 -0.69
CA GLY A 7 29.30 -5.64 -1.12
C GLY A 7 28.71 -6.02 -2.48
N ALA A 8 29.56 -6.15 -3.50
CA ALA A 8 29.15 -6.51 -4.86
C ALA A 8 28.63 -7.96 -4.96
N GLU A 9 28.90 -8.80 -3.95
CA GLU A 9 28.40 -10.16 -3.83
C GLU A 9 27.25 -10.17 -2.80
N ASP A 10 26.05 -10.53 -3.25
CA ASP A 10 24.81 -10.78 -2.47
C ASP A 10 23.88 -9.60 -2.11
N GLU A 11 23.99 -8.43 -2.75
CA GLU A 11 23.05 -7.29 -2.53
C GLU A 11 22.92 -6.86 -1.04
N MET A 12 23.91 -7.18 -0.21
CA MET A 12 23.87 -6.89 1.23
C MET A 12 24.44 -5.50 1.51
N ILE A 13 23.64 -4.66 2.15
CA ILE A 13 24.03 -3.35 2.65
C ILE A 13 24.52 -3.51 4.09
N LYS A 14 25.78 -3.12 4.34
CA LYS A 14 26.35 -3.01 5.68
C LYS A 14 26.41 -1.55 6.12
N LEU A 15 25.70 -1.24 7.19
CA LEU A 15 25.72 0.08 7.83
C LEU A 15 26.57 0.02 9.10
N ILE A 16 27.64 0.82 9.15
CA ILE A 16 28.52 0.92 10.33
C ILE A 16 28.45 2.34 10.89
N ARG A 17 28.12 2.45 12.18
CA ARG A 17 28.10 3.71 12.92
C ARG A 17 28.98 3.62 14.16
N PRO A 18 30.22 4.12 14.10
CA PRO A 18 31.00 4.38 15.31
C PRO A 18 30.47 5.63 16.02
N ALA A 19 30.26 5.53 17.32
CA ALA A 19 29.82 6.63 18.18
C ALA A 19 30.59 6.60 19.50
N ARG A 20 31.09 7.75 19.95
CA ARG A 20 31.69 7.88 21.28
C ARG A 20 30.59 8.17 22.29
N VAL A 21 30.36 7.24 23.21
CA VAL A 21 29.41 7.38 24.31
C VAL A 21 30.16 7.91 25.52
N LYS A 22 29.71 9.05 26.02
CA LYS A 22 30.17 9.64 27.28
C LYS A 22 29.10 9.39 28.34
N PRO A 23 29.49 9.23 29.61
CA PRO A 23 28.50 9.09 30.68
C PRO A 23 27.71 10.40 30.83
N ALA A 24 26.41 10.29 31.13
CA ALA A 24 25.52 11.44 31.30
C ALA A 24 25.88 12.29 32.54
N VAL A 25 26.53 11.67 33.52
CA VAL A 25 27.13 12.32 34.69
C VAL A 25 28.62 11.93 34.78
N PRO A 26 29.49 12.77 35.35
CA PRO A 26 30.91 12.44 35.49
C PRO A 26 31.10 11.18 36.34
N ILE A 27 31.77 10.17 35.78
CA ILE A 27 32.18 8.96 36.50
C ILE A 27 33.70 9.02 36.64
N LEU A 28 34.19 8.85 37.88
CA LEU A 28 35.62 8.86 38.18
C LEU A 28 36.34 7.82 37.31
N ALA A 29 37.43 8.24 36.67
CA ALA A 29 38.29 7.39 35.82
C ALA A 29 37.62 6.77 34.56
N TYR A 30 36.43 7.21 34.16
CA TYR A 30 35.80 6.72 32.92
C TYR A 30 35.58 7.86 31.89
N PRO A 31 36.48 8.01 30.89
CA PRO A 31 36.41 9.08 29.88
C PRO A 31 35.40 8.82 28.75
N GLY A 32 34.51 7.84 28.91
CA GLY A 32 33.63 7.32 27.87
C GLY A 32 34.25 6.19 27.06
N THR A 33 33.43 5.53 26.25
CA THR A 33 33.86 4.45 25.35
C THR A 33 33.39 4.70 23.93
N THR A 34 34.04 4.08 22.95
CA THR A 34 33.55 4.05 21.57
C THR A 34 32.70 2.80 21.39
N ILE A 35 31.45 2.99 21.01
CA ILE A 35 30.55 1.92 20.60
C ILE A 35 30.49 1.91 19.09
N VAL A 36 30.57 0.72 18.49
CA VAL A 36 30.37 0.52 17.06
C VAL A 36 29.08 -0.26 16.88
N SER A 37 28.08 0.37 16.26
CA SER A 37 26.86 -0.29 15.85
C SER A 37 26.98 -0.75 14.41
N CYS A 38 26.60 -1.99 14.13
CA CYS A 38 26.60 -2.58 12.80
C CYS A 38 25.22 -3.16 12.49
N CYS A 39 24.73 -2.91 11.27
CA CYS A 39 23.50 -3.51 10.75
C CYS A 39 23.78 -4.09 9.36
N TYR A 40 23.24 -5.28 9.12
CA TYR A 40 23.22 -5.93 7.81
C TYR A 40 21.79 -5.99 7.34
N MET A 41 21.54 -5.54 6.13
CA MET A 41 20.22 -5.62 5.52
C MET A 41 20.39 -5.98 4.04
N ARG A 42 19.46 -6.77 3.51
CA ARG A 42 19.41 -7.02 2.07
C ARG A 42 18.83 -5.79 1.38
N ALA A 43 19.47 -5.34 0.30
CA ALA A 43 18.92 -4.28 -0.51
C ALA A 43 17.60 -4.74 -1.13
N TRP A 44 16.61 -3.86 -1.14
CA TRP A 44 15.47 -4.03 -2.02
C TRP A 44 15.88 -3.49 -3.40
N THR A 45 16.18 -4.38 -4.34
CA THR A 45 16.61 -4.03 -5.71
C THR A 45 15.43 -3.89 -6.68
N GLY A 46 14.19 -3.98 -6.18
CA GLY A 46 12.98 -3.94 -7.00
C GLY A 46 12.56 -5.32 -7.49
N TYR A 47 11.56 -5.33 -8.37
CA TYR A 47 11.23 -6.51 -9.17
C TYR A 47 12.01 -6.40 -10.47
N ASP A 48 12.81 -7.42 -10.78
CA ASP A 48 13.50 -7.49 -12.06
C ASP A 48 12.49 -7.86 -13.15
N VAL A 49 11.84 -6.85 -13.73
CA VAL A 49 10.88 -7.02 -14.83
C VAL A 49 11.62 -7.44 -16.11
N GLU A 50 12.93 -7.23 -16.19
CA GLU A 50 13.75 -7.46 -17.38
C GLU A 50 14.46 -8.82 -17.38
N ARG A 51 14.83 -9.41 -16.23
CA ARG A 51 15.45 -10.76 -16.20
C ARG A 51 14.52 -11.90 -16.58
N ASN A 52 13.20 -11.67 -16.61
CA ASN A 52 12.24 -12.61 -17.20
C ASN A 52 11.97 -12.33 -18.69
N ALA A 53 12.61 -11.32 -19.31
CA ALA A 53 12.56 -11.08 -20.76
C ALA A 53 13.55 -12.00 -21.53
N GLY A 54 13.98 -13.09 -20.90
CA GLY A 54 14.73 -14.17 -21.55
C GLY A 54 13.79 -15.18 -22.21
N GLY A 55 13.03 -14.74 -23.21
CA GLY A 55 12.29 -15.62 -24.11
C GLY A 55 10.76 -15.51 -24.02
N SER A 56 10.16 -15.31 -25.19
CA SER A 56 8.73 -15.14 -25.49
C SER A 56 8.19 -13.72 -25.29
N GLU A 57 7.22 -13.39 -26.14
CA GLU A 57 6.66 -12.07 -26.43
C GLU A 57 6.37 -11.25 -25.17
N SER A 58 6.53 -9.92 -25.26
CA SER A 58 6.20 -8.99 -24.17
C SER A 58 4.71 -9.08 -23.84
N GLU A 59 4.35 -10.01 -22.96
CA GLU A 59 2.98 -10.24 -22.54
C GLU A 59 2.52 -9.07 -21.65
N GLU A 60 1.46 -8.39 -22.07
CA GLU A 60 0.89 -7.27 -21.32
C GLU A 60 0.33 -7.77 -19.99
N TYR A 61 0.74 -7.16 -18.88
CA TYR A 61 0.17 -7.46 -17.56
C TYR A 61 -0.97 -6.50 -17.23
N VAL A 62 -2.04 -7.05 -16.66
CA VAL A 62 -3.24 -6.32 -16.26
C VAL A 62 -3.62 -6.63 -14.82
N TYR A 63 -4.43 -5.75 -14.23
CA TYR A 63 -4.93 -5.86 -12.87
C TYR A 63 -6.38 -6.33 -12.88
N ILE A 64 -6.67 -7.37 -12.11
CA ILE A 64 -8.02 -7.86 -11.85
C ILE A 64 -8.32 -7.86 -10.36
N THR A 65 -9.61 -7.82 -10.02
CA THR A 65 -10.06 -8.09 -8.65
C THR A 65 -10.69 -9.48 -8.58
N GLU A 66 -10.64 -10.10 -7.41
CA GLU A 66 -11.15 -11.47 -7.20
C GLU A 66 -12.60 -11.67 -7.63
N THR A 67 -13.45 -10.66 -7.43
CA THR A 67 -14.87 -10.66 -7.82
C THR A 67 -15.18 -9.74 -9.01
N GLY A 68 -14.15 -9.14 -9.63
CA GLY A 68 -14.31 -8.18 -10.72
C GLY A 68 -14.60 -8.84 -12.06
N THR A 69 -15.42 -8.17 -12.86
CA THR A 69 -15.81 -8.61 -14.21
C THR A 69 -14.97 -8.01 -15.32
N VAL A 70 -14.12 -7.01 -15.02
CA VAL A 70 -13.27 -6.29 -15.98
C VAL A 70 -11.80 -6.40 -15.59
N TYR A 71 -10.89 -6.20 -16.54
CA TYR A 71 -9.48 -5.97 -16.25
C TYR A 71 -9.14 -4.47 -16.32
N HIS A 72 -8.05 -4.08 -15.67
CA HIS A 72 -7.56 -2.71 -15.62
C HIS A 72 -6.10 -2.69 -16.06
N ARG A 73 -5.68 -1.73 -16.90
CA ARG A 73 -4.25 -1.54 -17.22
C ARG A 73 -3.51 -0.72 -16.16
N GLU A 74 -4.25 0.16 -15.49
CA GLU A 74 -3.69 1.07 -14.48
C GLU A 74 -4.01 0.61 -13.05
N ARG A 75 -2.97 0.44 -12.21
CA ARG A 75 -3.12 0.01 -10.80
C ARG A 75 -3.85 1.03 -9.93
N ASN A 76 -3.70 2.31 -10.28
CA ASN A 76 -4.28 3.48 -9.64
C ASN A 76 -5.68 3.83 -10.16
N CYS A 77 -6.28 2.98 -11.01
CA CYS A 77 -7.67 3.16 -11.41
C CYS A 77 -8.56 3.28 -10.16
N THR A 78 -9.46 4.26 -10.16
CA THR A 78 -10.43 4.57 -9.10
C THR A 78 -11.33 3.39 -8.72
N HIS A 79 -11.61 2.48 -9.67
CA HIS A 79 -12.35 1.25 -9.39
C HIS A 79 -11.55 0.22 -8.57
N LEU A 80 -10.21 0.29 -8.60
CA LEU A 80 -9.30 -0.54 -7.80
C LEU A 80 -8.88 0.14 -6.51
N THR A 81 -8.59 1.45 -6.59
CA THR A 81 -8.04 2.25 -5.51
C THR A 81 -9.08 3.28 -5.10
N LEU A 82 -9.94 2.90 -4.15
CA LEU A 82 -11.00 3.75 -3.64
C LEU A 82 -10.41 4.95 -2.87
N SER A 83 -10.93 6.16 -3.12
CA SER A 83 -10.66 7.34 -2.30
C SER A 83 -11.49 7.26 -1.02
N ILE A 84 -10.89 6.73 0.04
CA ILE A 84 -11.55 6.56 1.35
C ILE A 84 -11.32 7.80 2.21
N GLU A 85 -12.41 8.35 2.74
CA GLU A 85 -12.41 9.51 3.63
C GLU A 85 -13.11 9.16 4.95
N LEU A 86 -12.70 9.81 6.04
CA LEU A 86 -13.31 9.69 7.36
C LEU A 86 -14.29 10.84 7.58
N ALA A 87 -15.48 10.55 8.10
CA ALA A 87 -16.48 11.55 8.45
C ALA A 87 -17.14 11.23 9.79
N GLY A 88 -17.65 12.25 10.47
CA GLY A 88 -18.50 12.06 11.64
C GLY A 88 -19.84 11.44 11.24
N LYS A 89 -20.33 10.44 11.98
CA LYS A 89 -21.60 9.75 11.68
C LYS A 89 -22.77 10.73 11.56
N ASP A 90 -22.79 11.77 12.39
CA ASP A 90 -23.83 12.80 12.41
C ASP A 90 -23.77 13.75 11.19
N GLU A 91 -22.60 13.88 10.57
CA GLU A 91 -22.39 14.73 9.40
C GLU A 91 -22.73 14.03 8.07
N VAL A 92 -22.77 12.69 8.07
CA VAL A 92 -23.01 11.86 6.88
C VAL A 92 -24.29 12.25 6.13
N GLU A 93 -25.35 12.63 6.87
CA GLU A 93 -26.63 13.03 6.26
C GLU A 93 -26.52 14.29 5.38
N GLN A 94 -25.53 15.16 5.66
CA GLN A 94 -25.27 16.38 4.90
C GLN A 94 -24.28 16.16 3.76
N LEU A 95 -23.44 15.13 3.84
CA LEU A 95 -22.46 14.82 2.82
C LEU A 95 -23.10 14.19 1.58
N ARG A 96 -22.49 14.45 0.42
CA ARG A 96 -22.86 13.85 -0.86
C ARG A 96 -21.62 13.27 -1.53
N ASN A 97 -21.82 12.22 -2.31
CA ASN A 97 -20.79 11.67 -3.15
C ASN A 97 -20.56 12.55 -4.40
N GLU A 98 -19.56 12.25 -5.23
CA GLU A 98 -19.24 13.04 -6.44
C GLU A 98 -20.40 13.12 -7.44
N SER A 99 -21.31 12.15 -7.42
CA SER A 99 -22.53 12.15 -8.25
C SER A 99 -23.73 12.84 -7.58
N GLY A 100 -23.55 13.44 -6.39
CA GLY A 100 -24.61 14.10 -5.63
C GLY A 100 -25.55 13.16 -4.85
N ALA A 101 -25.22 11.87 -4.74
CA ALA A 101 -26.02 10.90 -4.01
C ALA A 101 -25.76 10.96 -2.49
N LYS A 102 -26.77 10.58 -1.70
CA LYS A 102 -26.67 10.40 -0.24
C LYS A 102 -25.92 9.11 0.11
N TYR A 103 -25.33 9.08 1.30
CA TYR A 103 -24.72 7.88 1.86
C TYR A 103 -25.70 7.09 2.72
N TYR A 104 -25.73 5.78 2.52
CA TYR A 104 -26.57 4.82 3.25
C TYR A 104 -25.71 3.84 4.06
N PRO A 105 -26.24 3.21 5.11
CA PRO A 105 -25.48 2.17 5.82
C PRO A 105 -25.06 1.04 4.89
N CYS A 106 -23.82 0.57 5.05
CA CYS A 106 -23.39 -0.68 4.43
C CYS A 106 -24.23 -1.85 4.98
N GLU A 107 -24.66 -2.76 4.09
CA GLU A 107 -25.39 -3.97 4.50
C GLU A 107 -24.57 -4.93 5.37
N LYS A 108 -23.23 -4.86 5.27
CA LYS A 108 -22.32 -5.79 5.96
C LYS A 108 -21.79 -5.26 7.29
N CYS A 109 -21.55 -3.95 7.38
CA CYS A 109 -20.95 -3.33 8.56
C CYS A 109 -21.59 -2.00 8.96
N GLY A 110 -22.67 -1.59 8.31
CA GLY A 110 -23.46 -0.42 8.69
C GLY A 110 -24.32 -0.71 9.92
N GLY A 111 -24.68 0.33 10.65
CA GLY A 111 -25.45 0.24 11.89
C GLY A 111 -24.91 1.14 13.00
N ASP A 112 -25.22 0.78 14.24
CA ASP A 112 -24.76 1.49 15.44
C ASP A 112 -23.29 1.17 15.74
N GLY A 113 -22.42 1.89 15.04
CA GLY A 113 -20.98 1.90 15.26
C GLY A 113 -20.50 3.25 15.80
N SER A 114 -19.18 3.41 15.78
CA SER A 114 -18.43 4.58 16.25
C SER A 114 -18.96 5.91 15.70
N GLY A 115 -18.67 7.00 16.40
CA GLY A 115 -18.95 8.36 15.93
C GLY A 115 -18.23 8.75 14.63
N LEU A 116 -17.30 7.91 14.13
CA LEU A 116 -16.63 8.07 12.85
C LEU A 116 -16.97 6.91 11.91
N VAL A 117 -17.13 7.23 10.63
CA VAL A 117 -17.39 6.27 9.54
C VAL A 117 -16.46 6.52 8.36
N TYR A 118 -16.27 5.49 7.54
CA TYR A 118 -15.53 5.53 6.29
C TYR A 118 -16.49 5.69 5.11
N LEU A 119 -16.20 6.67 4.25
CA LEU A 119 -16.93 7.00 3.04
C LEU A 119 -16.01 6.84 1.83
N THR A 120 -16.60 6.70 0.64
CA THR A 120 -15.86 6.79 -0.62
C THR A 120 -16.49 7.81 -1.53
N ARG A 121 -15.67 8.52 -2.31
CA ARG A 121 -16.14 9.60 -3.20
C ARG A 121 -17.15 9.16 -4.26
N GLU A 122 -16.98 7.95 -4.79
CA GLU A 122 -17.88 7.41 -5.83
C GLU A 122 -18.98 6.51 -5.25
N GLY A 123 -18.75 5.92 -4.08
CA GLY A 123 -19.73 5.06 -3.43
C GLY A 123 -20.88 5.86 -2.83
N ASN A 124 -21.93 5.15 -2.45
CA ASN A 124 -23.09 5.73 -1.74
C ASN A 124 -23.33 5.01 -0.41
N ARG A 125 -22.31 4.33 0.13
CA ARG A 125 -22.40 3.62 1.40
C ARG A 125 -21.34 4.09 2.38
N TYR A 126 -21.73 4.15 3.66
CA TYR A 126 -20.81 4.37 4.76
C TYR A 126 -20.51 3.06 5.49
N HIS A 127 -19.30 2.96 6.02
CA HIS A 127 -18.78 1.76 6.67
C HIS A 127 -18.23 2.09 8.05
N ASN A 128 -18.45 1.23 9.05
CA ASN A 128 -17.89 1.42 10.39
C ASN A 128 -16.47 0.85 10.56
N THR A 129 -15.95 0.13 9.56
CA THR A 129 -14.61 -0.47 9.59
C THR A 129 -13.97 -0.42 8.20
N ILE A 130 -12.69 -0.08 8.15
CA ILE A 130 -11.85 -0.10 6.94
C ILE A 130 -11.70 -1.52 6.38
N GLU A 131 -11.86 -2.54 7.22
CA GLU A 131 -11.70 -3.95 6.84
C GLU A 131 -12.95 -4.55 6.18
N CYS A 132 -14.02 -3.76 6.01
CA CYS A 132 -15.24 -4.23 5.37
C CYS A 132 -14.93 -4.79 3.97
N SER A 133 -15.41 -6.00 3.67
CA SER A 133 -15.27 -6.59 2.33
C SER A 133 -15.96 -5.78 1.21
N GLY A 134 -16.83 -4.83 1.57
CA GLY A 134 -17.37 -3.84 0.61
C GLY A 134 -16.38 -2.75 0.21
N LEU A 135 -15.42 -2.42 1.08
CA LEU A 135 -14.33 -1.46 0.82
C LEU A 135 -13.05 -2.14 0.32
N LYS A 136 -12.73 -3.31 0.84
CA LYS A 136 -11.50 -4.04 0.48
C LYS A 136 -11.57 -4.54 -0.97
N ARG A 137 -10.51 -4.25 -1.74
CA ARG A 137 -10.27 -4.82 -3.07
C ARG A 137 -8.99 -5.64 -3.05
N THR A 138 -9.11 -6.95 -3.23
CA THR A 138 -7.94 -7.82 -3.46
C THR A 138 -7.59 -7.74 -4.94
N VAL A 139 -6.50 -7.03 -5.26
CA VAL A 139 -6.03 -6.83 -6.64
C VAL A 139 -4.91 -7.82 -6.95
N ARG A 140 -5.01 -8.52 -8.08
CA ARG A 140 -3.97 -9.41 -8.61
C ARG A 140 -3.45 -8.85 -9.93
N CYS A 141 -2.15 -8.92 -10.13
CA CYS A 141 -1.49 -8.61 -11.41
C CYS A 141 -1.30 -9.94 -12.14
N ILE A 142 -1.88 -10.07 -13.32
CA ILE A 142 -1.84 -11.30 -14.12
C ILE A 142 -1.53 -10.95 -15.58
N PRO A 143 -0.99 -11.88 -16.38
CA PRO A 143 -0.89 -11.69 -17.81
C PRO A 143 -2.28 -11.51 -18.46
N LEU A 144 -2.38 -10.72 -19.52
CA LEU A 144 -3.65 -10.45 -20.22
C LEU A 144 -4.28 -11.72 -20.79
N SER A 145 -3.47 -12.70 -21.20
CA SER A 145 -3.94 -14.01 -21.66
C SER A 145 -4.73 -14.76 -20.58
N GLU A 146 -4.37 -14.57 -19.31
CA GLU A 146 -5.04 -15.16 -18.15
C GLU A 146 -6.26 -14.36 -17.68
N ALA A 147 -6.52 -13.19 -18.26
CA ALA A 147 -7.66 -12.35 -17.89
C ALA A 147 -9.02 -12.99 -18.23
N GLY A 148 -9.04 -14.14 -18.90
CA GLY A 148 -10.21 -15.00 -19.04
C GLY A 148 -11.34 -14.34 -19.84
N GLY A 149 -10.99 -13.51 -20.84
CA GLY A 149 -11.96 -12.82 -21.69
C GLY A 149 -12.74 -11.69 -21.01
N ARG A 150 -12.32 -11.24 -19.81
CA ARG A 150 -12.87 -10.04 -19.18
C ARG A 150 -12.68 -8.85 -20.12
N PRO A 151 -13.69 -7.97 -20.32
CA PRO A 151 -13.51 -6.77 -21.10
C PRO A 151 -12.62 -5.75 -20.37
N PRO A 152 -12.01 -4.81 -21.11
CA PRO A 152 -11.30 -3.69 -20.52
C PRO A 152 -12.22 -2.83 -19.65
N CYS A 153 -11.67 -2.27 -18.58
CA CYS A 153 -12.34 -1.25 -17.80
C CYS A 153 -12.61 -0.01 -18.66
N SER A 154 -13.83 0.53 -18.59
CA SER A 154 -14.22 1.74 -19.31
C SER A 154 -13.38 2.99 -19.02
N ARG A 155 -12.64 3.02 -17.90
CA ARG A 155 -11.82 4.17 -17.49
C ARG A 155 -10.34 4.04 -17.87
N CYS A 156 -9.78 2.83 -17.86
CA CYS A 156 -8.33 2.62 -18.02
C CYS A 156 -7.96 1.42 -18.90
N GLY A 157 -8.91 0.89 -19.68
CA GLY A 157 -8.72 -0.27 -20.55
C GLY A 157 -8.89 0.06 -22.02
#